data_AF-A0A954HSW6-F1
#
_entry.id   AF-A0A954HSW6-F1
#
_cell.length_a   1.000
_cell.length_b   1.000
_cell.length_c   1.000
_cell.angle_alpha   90.00
_cell.angle_beta   90.00
_cell.angle_gamma   90.00
#
_symmetry.space_group_name_H-M   'P 1'
#
loop_
_entity.id
_entity.type
_entity.pdbx_description
1 polymer ?
#
loop_
_entity_poly.entity_id
_entity_poly.type
_entity_poly.pdbx_seq_one_letter_code
_entity_poly.pdbx_strand_id
1 'polypeptide(L)'
;HRRGQLLLMSPLNWYTKDHRWGLAPGYRKDDVRRFDRRVQEDCLACHSGRPITIAPGSNRFPEPAFLEMAIGCERCHGPGKAHIDRHRAASPPDAGTDPIVNPAKLPADRREAVCYQCHLAAAARILRPGKDHAGFVPGMRLSDVWAVLDAGAELTEDGRTKLVNHVQQLRESHCFLNSNGTLGCVSCHDPHRVPSPDKRSDFYRTRCIACHDSQPCTADQTDRAHVGDACTDCHMPRRNTTATAHAAQTDHRILRNPAETDAADTDRGPTTLRFFDNMDRDLDPPERDRAAALGTLMYLSQKGRRIPADLVQTLYSLVPKFPRDKLLLNATGDAARKLGNDRAAEDCFQRVLQIDPENENALYGMAHLHYQQQRMSDVIAETEKLTAIDPGDVSILTIRADALNRLGKTDQAIACLRQALTANPGLVELRRYLADTCRRTGRSEEAAQQEELIRRLTSAASDKARSRPETATSR
;
A
#
# COMPACT_ATOMS: atom_id res chain seq x y z
N HIS A 1 13.29 -10.59 1.86
CA HIS A 1 14.71 -10.84 1.49
C HIS A 1 15.32 -9.55 0.96
N ARG A 2 16.64 -9.48 0.76
CA ARG A 2 17.35 -8.24 0.41
C ARG A 2 18.11 -8.41 -0.91
N ARG A 3 18.12 -7.35 -1.73
CA ARG A 3 18.93 -7.23 -2.96
C ARG A 3 19.60 -5.85 -2.93
N GLY A 4 20.87 -5.80 -2.54
CA GLY A 4 21.54 -4.53 -2.25
C GLY A 4 20.83 -3.74 -1.15
N GLN A 5 20.44 -2.50 -1.45
CA GLN A 5 19.71 -1.62 -0.53
C GLN A 5 18.19 -1.80 -0.59
N LEU A 6 17.70 -2.76 -1.36
CA LEU A 6 16.27 -2.99 -1.56
C LEU A 6 15.76 -4.11 -0.66
N LEU A 7 14.55 -3.93 -0.15
CA LEU A 7 13.80 -4.98 0.54
C LEU A 7 12.74 -5.54 -0.39
N LEU A 8 12.69 -6.86 -0.49
CA LEU A 8 11.79 -7.61 -1.38
C LEU A 8 10.91 -8.53 -0.54
N MET A 9 9.61 -8.51 -0.81
CA MET A 9 8.63 -9.33 -0.11
C MET A 9 8.76 -10.79 -0.54
N SER A 10 8.63 -11.70 0.44
CA SER A 10 8.53 -13.12 0.15
C SER A 10 7.15 -13.42 -0.45
N PRO A 11 7.04 -14.25 -1.50
CA PRO A 11 5.76 -14.72 -1.99
C PRO A 11 5.07 -15.70 -1.03
N LEU A 12 5.78 -16.20 -0.01
CA LEU A 12 5.28 -17.14 0.99
C LEU A 12 5.29 -16.53 2.39
N ASN A 13 4.18 -16.71 3.10
CA ASN A 13 3.99 -16.35 4.50
C ASN A 13 3.62 -17.57 5.33
N TRP A 14 4.07 -17.59 6.59
CA TRP A 14 3.60 -18.53 7.60
C TRP A 14 2.37 -17.96 8.31
N TYR A 15 1.23 -18.63 8.19
CA TYR A 15 -0.01 -18.24 8.85
C TYR A 15 -0.09 -18.96 10.20
N THR A 16 0.24 -18.23 11.27
CA THR A 16 0.37 -18.80 12.62
C THR A 16 -0.92 -19.41 13.15
N LYS A 17 -2.08 -18.79 12.89
CA LYS A 17 -3.40 -19.32 13.31
C LYS A 17 -3.73 -20.67 12.68
N ASP A 18 -3.33 -20.87 11.44
CA ASP A 18 -3.64 -22.08 10.65
C ASP A 18 -2.49 -23.09 10.63
N HIS A 19 -1.36 -22.76 11.26
CA HIS A 19 -0.12 -23.55 11.25
C HIS A 19 0.30 -24.04 9.85
N ARG A 20 0.24 -23.17 8.84
CA ARG A 20 0.59 -23.53 7.46
C ARG A 20 1.26 -22.41 6.67
N TRP A 21 2.00 -22.81 5.65
CA TRP A 21 2.49 -21.91 4.62
C TRP A 21 1.38 -21.56 3.62
N GLY A 22 1.32 -20.30 3.23
CA GLY A 22 0.42 -19.82 2.17
C GLY A 22 1.05 -18.68 1.38
N LEU A 23 0.42 -18.30 0.28
CA LEU A 23 0.85 -17.13 -0.47
C LEU A 23 0.67 -15.87 0.36
N ALA A 24 1.65 -14.96 0.28
CA ALA A 24 1.53 -13.65 0.90
C ALA A 24 0.39 -12.83 0.24
N PRO A 25 -0.32 -11.97 0.99
CA PRO A 25 -1.42 -11.19 0.45
C PRO A 25 -1.06 -10.42 -0.82
N GLY A 26 -1.93 -10.50 -1.83
CA GLY A 26 -1.73 -9.87 -3.14
C GLY A 26 -0.84 -10.64 -4.11
N TYR A 27 -0.26 -11.78 -3.71
CA TYR A 27 0.33 -12.73 -4.67
C TYR A 27 -0.72 -13.67 -5.24
N ARG A 28 -0.64 -13.88 -6.55
CA ARG A 28 -1.37 -14.93 -7.26
C ARG A 28 -0.43 -16.10 -7.55
N LYS A 29 -0.99 -17.29 -7.82
CA LYS A 29 -0.18 -18.49 -8.13
C LYS A 29 0.72 -18.30 -9.36
N ASP A 30 0.27 -17.48 -10.29
CA ASP A 30 0.88 -17.15 -11.57
C ASP A 30 1.55 -15.76 -11.58
N ASP A 31 1.72 -15.11 -10.42
CA ASP A 31 2.31 -13.77 -10.36
C ASP A 31 3.75 -13.78 -10.88
N VAL A 32 3.99 -12.99 -11.94
CA VAL A 32 5.30 -12.87 -12.59
C VAL A 32 6.34 -12.20 -11.68
N ARG A 33 5.90 -11.40 -10.70
CA ARG A 33 6.74 -10.62 -9.78
C ARG A 33 7.28 -11.44 -8.60
N ARG A 34 7.18 -12.78 -8.64
CA ARG A 34 7.52 -13.77 -7.59
C ARG A 34 8.42 -13.22 -6.47
N PHE A 35 9.69 -12.99 -6.76
CA PHE A 35 10.68 -12.49 -5.80
C PHE A 35 11.03 -11.01 -6.01
N ASP A 36 10.38 -10.33 -6.96
CA ASP A 36 10.67 -8.96 -7.37
C ASP A 36 9.71 -7.93 -6.77
N ARG A 37 8.71 -8.34 -5.97
CA ARG A 37 7.81 -7.40 -5.30
C ARG A 37 8.56 -6.65 -4.20
N ARG A 38 8.92 -5.40 -4.48
CA ARG A 38 9.59 -4.51 -3.53
C ARG A 38 8.70 -4.13 -2.36
N VAL A 39 9.32 -4.01 -1.19
CA VAL A 39 8.75 -3.39 0.00
C VAL A 39 9.12 -1.91 -0.03
N GLN A 40 8.10 -1.06 0.06
CA GLN A 40 8.23 0.38 -0.02
C GLN A 40 8.16 1.02 1.39
N GLU A 41 8.58 2.28 1.50
CA GLU A 41 8.56 3.04 2.75
C GLU A 41 7.16 3.17 3.34
N ASP A 42 6.15 3.33 2.48
CA ASP A 42 4.74 3.38 2.86
C ASP A 42 4.26 2.09 3.55
N CYS A 43 4.72 0.94 3.08
CA CYS A 43 4.44 -0.36 3.67
C CYS A 43 5.08 -0.44 5.06
N LEU A 44 6.33 -0.03 5.18
CA LEU A 44 7.10 -0.15 6.43
C LEU A 44 6.67 0.84 7.50
N ALA A 45 6.11 1.99 7.11
CA ALA A 45 5.53 2.96 8.03
C ALA A 45 4.46 2.33 8.92
N CYS A 46 3.72 1.34 8.41
CA CYS A 46 2.68 0.62 9.13
C CYS A 46 3.13 -0.74 9.71
N HIS A 47 4.19 -1.33 9.16
CA HIS A 47 4.62 -2.70 9.45
C HIS A 47 5.93 -2.80 10.24
N SER A 48 6.54 -1.67 10.61
CA SER A 48 7.76 -1.64 11.45
C SER A 48 7.70 -0.45 12.41
N GLY A 49 8.37 -0.57 13.57
CA GLY A 49 8.38 0.50 14.57
C GLY A 49 9.12 1.73 14.06
N ARG A 50 10.24 1.52 13.38
CA ARG A 50 11.03 2.61 12.83
C ARG A 50 11.91 2.13 11.67
N PRO A 51 11.45 2.31 10.41
CA PRO A 51 12.28 2.03 9.25
C PRO A 51 13.38 3.10 9.13
N ILE A 52 14.57 2.68 8.71
CA ILE A 52 15.67 3.57 8.36
C ILE A 52 15.76 3.62 6.84
N THR A 53 15.64 4.82 6.27
CA THR A 53 15.78 5.03 4.83
C THR A 53 17.09 5.75 4.53
N ILE A 54 17.69 5.45 3.38
CA ILE A 54 18.91 6.14 2.93
C ILE A 54 18.60 7.59 2.56
N ALA A 55 17.48 7.79 1.87
CA ALA A 55 16.90 9.10 1.61
C ALA A 55 15.37 8.98 1.62
N PRO A 56 14.63 10.02 2.05
CA PRO A 56 13.18 10.01 2.03
C PRO A 56 12.61 9.75 0.62
N GLY A 57 11.69 8.79 0.52
CA GLY A 57 11.02 8.41 -0.73
C GLY A 57 11.90 7.64 -1.72
N SER A 58 13.10 7.21 -1.32
CA SER A 58 13.98 6.43 -2.19
C SER A 58 13.62 4.95 -2.22
N ASN A 59 12.84 4.45 -1.25
CA ASN A 59 12.57 3.02 -1.05
C ASN A 59 13.86 2.18 -0.94
N ARG A 60 14.91 2.78 -0.38
CA ARG A 60 16.23 2.15 -0.15
C ARG A 60 16.58 2.21 1.32
N PHE A 61 17.10 1.10 1.82
CA PHE A 61 17.29 0.86 3.25
C PHE A 61 18.74 0.45 3.50
N PRO A 62 19.43 1.02 4.51
CA PRO A 62 20.77 0.62 4.90
C PRO A 62 20.73 -0.70 5.69
N GLU A 63 21.88 -1.22 6.12
CA GLU A 63 21.96 -2.32 7.08
C GLU A 63 22.36 -1.81 8.47
N PRO A 64 21.53 -1.98 9.52
CA PRO A 64 20.18 -2.59 9.52
C PRO A 64 19.11 -1.65 8.93
N ALA A 65 18.02 -2.24 8.41
CA ALA A 65 16.90 -1.48 7.82
C ALA A 65 15.87 -0.98 8.84
N PHE A 66 15.89 -1.53 10.05
CA PHE A 66 14.91 -1.25 11.10
C PHE A 66 15.65 -1.05 12.42
N LEU A 67 15.26 -0.02 13.18
CA LEU A 67 15.66 0.08 14.60
C LEU A 67 14.80 -0.83 15.48
N GLU A 68 13.52 -1.00 15.10
CA GLU A 68 12.54 -1.78 15.85
C GLU A 68 11.73 -2.65 14.88
N MET A 69 11.72 -3.97 15.13
CA MET A 69 11.02 -4.92 14.26
C MET A 69 9.49 -4.85 14.38
N ALA A 70 8.98 -4.43 15.53
CA ALA A 70 7.56 -4.27 15.79
C ALA A 70 7.22 -2.79 16.00
N ILE A 71 5.93 -2.44 15.94
CA ILE A 71 5.44 -1.09 16.26
C ILE A 71 5.82 -0.75 17.71
N GLY A 72 6.77 0.17 17.87
CA GLY A 72 7.25 0.61 19.19
C GLY A 72 6.46 1.78 19.76
N CYS A 73 6.81 2.15 20.99
CA CYS A 73 6.11 3.17 21.77
C CYS A 73 6.06 4.53 21.05
N GLU A 74 7.14 4.91 20.35
CA GLU A 74 7.25 6.21 19.69
C GLU A 74 6.22 6.41 18.57
N ARG A 75 5.68 5.33 17.98
CA ARG A 75 4.64 5.41 16.94
C ARG A 75 3.30 5.90 17.48
N CYS A 76 3.02 5.66 18.76
CA CYS A 76 1.79 6.06 19.43
C CYS A 76 1.99 7.26 20.37
N HIS A 77 3.19 7.41 20.92
CA HIS A 77 3.48 8.42 21.94
C HIS A 77 4.37 9.56 21.46
N GLY A 78 5.15 9.42 20.39
CA GLY A 78 6.09 10.46 19.94
C GLY A 78 7.54 10.20 20.36
N PRO A 79 8.47 11.08 19.94
CA PRO A 79 9.91 10.83 19.99
C PRO A 79 10.48 10.86 21.42
N GLY A 80 10.93 9.70 21.91
CA GLY A 80 11.47 9.53 23.26
C GLY A 80 12.82 10.21 23.46
N LYS A 81 13.69 10.26 22.44
CA LYS A 81 14.97 11.00 22.55
C LYS A 81 14.73 12.48 22.86
N ALA A 82 13.81 13.13 22.13
CA ALA A 82 13.50 14.55 22.34
C ALA A 82 12.89 14.80 23.73
N HIS A 83 12.05 13.88 24.21
CA HIS A 83 11.53 13.90 25.57
C HIS A 83 12.66 13.83 26.61
N ILE A 84 13.57 12.86 26.49
CA ILE A 84 14.71 12.71 27.42
C ILE A 84 15.62 13.94 27.39
N ASP A 85 15.98 14.42 26.20
CA ASP A 85 16.86 15.58 26.03
C ASP A 85 16.24 16.84 26.67
N ARG A 86 14.91 17.03 26.53
CA ARG A 86 14.16 18.12 27.18
C ARG A 86 14.25 18.06 28.70
N HIS A 87 13.97 16.90 29.31
CA HIS A 87 13.95 16.74 30.77
C HIS A 87 15.35 16.70 31.40
N ARG A 88 16.40 16.50 30.59
CA ARG A 88 17.80 16.57 31.03
C ARG A 88 18.46 17.93 30.78
N ALA A 89 17.80 18.84 30.06
CA ALA A 89 18.34 20.17 29.79
C ALA A 89 18.48 20.98 31.09
N ALA A 90 19.63 21.63 31.29
CA ALA A 90 19.90 22.46 32.46
C ALA A 90 18.95 23.67 32.57
N SER A 91 18.39 24.11 31.44
CA SER A 91 17.31 25.08 31.36
C SER A 91 16.26 24.51 30.39
N PRO A 92 15.27 23.75 30.89
CA PRO A 92 14.25 23.19 30.01
C PRO A 92 13.52 24.34 29.30
N PRO A 93 13.25 24.21 27.98
CA PRO A 93 12.43 25.20 27.28
C PRO A 93 11.10 25.34 28.03
N ASP A 94 10.51 26.55 28.01
CA ASP A 94 9.22 26.90 28.63
C ASP A 94 8.11 25.85 28.38
N ALA A 95 6.95 26.01 29.04
CA ALA A 95 5.77 25.12 29.06
C ALA A 95 5.12 24.72 27.70
N GLY A 96 5.88 24.66 26.61
CA GLY A 96 5.53 23.93 25.39
C GLY A 96 5.27 22.45 25.66
N THR A 97 4.52 21.83 24.75
CA THR A 97 4.11 20.44 24.81
C THR A 97 5.30 19.48 24.81
N ASP A 98 5.30 18.57 25.78
CA ASP A 98 6.23 17.44 25.83
C ASP A 98 6.19 16.66 24.50
N PRO A 99 7.34 16.27 23.91
CA PRO A 99 7.39 15.47 22.68
C PRO A 99 6.73 14.09 22.82
N ILE A 100 6.60 13.57 24.04
CA ILE A 100 5.78 12.40 24.34
C ILE A 100 4.37 12.86 24.74
N VAL A 101 3.37 12.34 24.02
CA VAL A 101 1.95 12.58 24.29
C VAL A 101 1.28 11.34 24.89
N ASN A 102 0.20 11.57 25.63
CA ASN A 102 -0.76 10.54 25.96
C ASN A 102 -1.95 10.64 24.99
N PRO A 103 -2.17 9.68 24.08
CA PRO A 103 -3.27 9.72 23.12
C PRO A 103 -4.65 9.96 23.74
N ALA A 104 -4.91 9.44 24.95
CA ALA A 104 -6.20 9.63 25.63
C ALA A 104 -6.46 11.09 26.06
N LYS A 105 -5.42 11.92 26.13
CA LYS A 105 -5.51 13.36 26.47
C LYS A 105 -5.54 14.26 25.23
N LEU A 106 -5.37 13.69 24.03
CA LEU A 106 -5.42 14.47 22.80
C LEU A 106 -6.87 14.83 22.42
N PRO A 107 -7.09 15.98 21.76
CA PRO A 107 -8.33 16.24 21.04
C PRO A 107 -8.68 15.09 20.09
N ALA A 108 -9.97 14.84 19.87
CA ALA A 108 -10.46 13.65 19.17
C ALA A 108 -9.80 13.45 17.80
N ASP A 109 -9.69 14.50 16.98
CA ASP A 109 -9.06 14.46 15.66
C ASP A 109 -7.60 13.96 15.69
N ARG A 110 -6.82 14.44 16.67
CA ARG A 110 -5.41 14.06 16.87
C ARG A 110 -5.27 12.69 17.52
N ARG A 111 -6.17 12.34 18.44
CA ARG A 111 -6.22 11.02 19.09
C ARG A 111 -6.43 9.93 18.05
N GLU A 112 -7.44 10.07 17.20
CA GLU A 112 -7.74 9.07 16.18
C GLU A 112 -6.67 9.05 15.07
N ALA A 113 -6.06 10.19 14.74
CA ALA A 113 -4.98 10.27 13.76
C ALA A 113 -3.81 9.32 14.09
N VAL A 114 -3.53 9.07 15.38
CA VAL A 114 -2.51 8.10 15.82
C VAL A 114 -2.80 6.71 15.26
N CYS A 115 -4.05 6.24 15.34
CA CYS A 115 -4.45 4.93 14.84
C CYS A 115 -4.57 4.93 13.31
N TYR A 116 -5.06 6.02 12.73
CA TYR A 116 -5.30 6.14 11.28
C TYR A 116 -4.02 6.05 10.46
N GLN A 117 -2.85 6.29 11.06
CA GLN A 117 -1.56 6.04 10.43
C GLN A 117 -1.48 4.67 9.75
N CYS A 118 -2.01 3.63 10.39
CA CYS A 118 -1.93 2.25 9.92
C CYS A 118 -3.28 1.66 9.53
N HIS A 119 -4.35 2.14 10.15
CA HIS A 119 -5.67 1.53 10.10
C HIS A 119 -6.64 2.18 9.12
N LEU A 120 -6.25 3.29 8.49
CA LEU A 120 -7.01 3.92 7.42
C LEU A 120 -6.43 3.51 6.06
N ALA A 121 -7.04 2.52 5.42
CA ALA A 121 -6.59 2.04 4.11
C ALA A 121 -6.90 3.03 2.97
N ALA A 122 -8.02 3.76 3.06
CA ALA A 122 -8.53 4.72 2.09
C ALA A 122 -8.49 4.23 0.62
N ALA A 123 -8.86 5.10 -0.33
CA ALA A 123 -8.70 4.84 -1.76
C ALA A 123 -7.37 5.41 -2.28
N ALA A 124 -6.95 6.55 -1.76
CA ALA A 124 -5.64 7.14 -2.01
C ALA A 124 -5.15 7.93 -0.79
N ARG A 125 -3.85 7.83 -0.51
CA ARG A 125 -3.16 8.61 0.51
C ARG A 125 -2.00 9.33 -0.13
N ILE A 126 -2.16 10.64 -0.29
CA ILE A 126 -1.23 11.52 -0.98
C ILE A 126 -0.36 12.19 0.07
N LEU A 127 0.96 12.02 -0.02
CA LEU A 127 1.89 12.81 0.77
C LEU A 127 1.78 14.29 0.37
N ARG A 128 1.67 15.16 1.37
CA ARG A 128 1.75 16.60 1.14
C ARG A 128 3.16 16.99 0.67
N PRO A 129 3.32 18.08 -0.09
CA PRO A 129 4.61 18.52 -0.59
C PRO A 129 5.65 18.65 0.54
N GLY A 130 6.82 18.01 0.35
CA GLY A 130 7.91 18.04 1.32
C GLY A 130 7.72 17.17 2.57
N LYS A 131 6.66 16.34 2.63
CA LYS A 131 6.44 15.37 3.71
C LYS A 131 6.93 13.98 3.31
N ASP A 132 7.15 13.14 4.33
CA ASP A 132 7.56 11.75 4.18
C ASP A 132 6.65 10.81 5.00
N HIS A 133 6.69 9.51 4.71
CA HIS A 133 5.81 8.52 5.35
C HIS A 133 6.10 8.29 6.84
N ALA A 134 7.27 8.69 7.34
CA ALA A 134 7.66 8.57 8.74
C ALA A 134 7.50 9.90 9.52
N GLY A 135 7.12 10.98 8.85
CA GLY A 135 7.10 12.35 9.37
C GLY A 135 5.89 12.70 10.22
N PHE A 136 4.96 11.76 10.43
CA PHE A 136 3.89 11.95 11.42
C PHE A 136 4.41 11.73 12.83
N VAL A 137 4.10 12.70 13.69
CA VAL A 137 4.36 12.63 15.13
C VAL A 137 3.01 12.67 15.86
N PRO A 138 2.75 11.74 16.81
CA PRO A 138 1.55 11.75 17.64
C PRO A 138 1.27 13.13 18.24
N GLY A 139 0.04 13.62 18.04
CA GLY A 139 -0.37 15.00 18.35
C GLY A 139 -0.56 15.90 17.13
N MET A 140 -0.03 15.51 15.96
CA MET A 140 -0.34 16.16 14.69
C MET A 140 -1.74 15.80 14.19
N ARG A 141 -2.31 16.64 13.31
CA ARG A 141 -3.45 16.23 12.49
C ARG A 141 -2.95 15.26 11.41
N LEU A 142 -3.79 14.34 10.98
CA LEU A 142 -3.45 13.49 9.82
C LEU A 142 -3.20 14.34 8.57
N SER A 143 -3.96 15.43 8.44
CA SER A 143 -3.88 16.45 7.38
C SER A 143 -2.57 17.22 7.33
N ASP A 144 -1.75 17.17 8.39
CA ASP A 144 -0.44 17.82 8.41
C ASP A 144 0.60 17.06 7.58
N VAL A 145 0.35 15.79 7.27
CA VAL A 145 1.28 14.91 6.55
C VAL A 145 0.67 14.35 5.27
N TRP A 146 -0.60 13.95 5.31
CA TRP A 146 -1.28 13.34 4.17
C TRP A 146 -2.59 14.03 3.81
N ALA A 147 -2.85 14.10 2.52
CA ALA A 147 -4.19 14.26 1.99
C ALA A 147 -4.77 12.87 1.65
N VAL A 148 -5.94 12.53 2.18
CA VAL A 148 -6.51 11.19 2.18
C VAL A 148 -7.84 11.27 1.48
N LEU A 149 -7.99 10.47 0.43
CA LEU A 149 -9.20 10.35 -0.33
C LEU A 149 -9.77 8.95 -0.15
N ASP A 150 -11.06 8.90 0.15
CA ASP A 150 -11.78 7.67 0.39
C ASP A 150 -12.85 7.45 -0.68
N ALA A 151 -13.16 6.17 -0.92
CA ALA A 151 -14.25 5.71 -1.77
C ALA A 151 -15.39 5.08 -0.94
N GLY A 152 -15.40 5.36 0.38
CA GLY A 152 -16.29 4.74 1.36
C GLY A 152 -15.79 3.38 1.85
N ALA A 153 -16.60 2.70 2.67
CA ALA A 153 -16.24 1.41 3.26
C ALA A 153 -16.08 0.25 2.24
N GLU A 154 -16.34 0.45 0.94
CA GLU A 154 -16.18 -0.57 -0.12
C GLU A 154 -16.61 -1.99 0.31
N LEU A 155 -17.87 -2.13 0.75
CA LEU A 155 -18.49 -3.44 1.00
C LEU A 155 -18.97 -4.03 -0.33
N THR A 156 -18.67 -5.31 -0.56
CA THR A 156 -19.23 -6.03 -1.72
C THR A 156 -20.68 -6.41 -1.47
N GLU A 157 -21.44 -6.69 -2.54
CA GLU A 157 -22.86 -7.11 -2.46
C GLU A 157 -23.08 -8.33 -1.55
N ASP A 158 -22.09 -9.22 -1.45
CA ASP A 158 -22.11 -10.39 -0.56
C ASP A 158 -21.58 -10.11 0.86
N GLY A 159 -21.48 -8.83 1.24
CA GLY A 159 -21.13 -8.37 2.59
C GLY A 159 -19.65 -8.50 2.97
N ARG A 160 -18.75 -8.87 2.03
CA ARG A 160 -17.31 -8.90 2.29
C ARG A 160 -16.71 -7.50 2.34
N THR A 161 -15.61 -7.36 3.08
CA THR A 161 -14.92 -6.08 3.29
C THR A 161 -13.41 -6.15 2.98
N LYS A 162 -12.76 -5.01 2.80
CA LYS A 162 -11.28 -4.94 2.72
C LYS A 162 -10.63 -5.35 4.03
N LEU A 163 -9.41 -5.87 3.99
CA LEU A 163 -8.65 -6.34 5.17
C LEU A 163 -8.36 -5.25 6.23
N VAL A 164 -8.38 -3.98 5.84
CA VAL A 164 -8.28 -2.84 6.75
C VAL A 164 -9.39 -1.87 6.34
N ASN A 165 -10.49 -1.86 7.09
CA ASN A 165 -11.65 -1.03 6.76
C ASN A 165 -12.44 -0.53 7.98
N HIS A 166 -11.98 -0.83 9.18
CA HIS A 166 -12.71 -0.52 10.41
C HIS A 166 -12.78 0.99 10.69
N VAL A 167 -11.82 1.79 10.22
CA VAL A 167 -11.90 3.26 10.35
C VAL A 167 -13.09 3.81 9.54
N GLN A 168 -13.21 3.40 8.27
CA GLN A 168 -14.31 3.81 7.41
C GLN A 168 -15.67 3.33 7.98
N GLN A 169 -15.74 2.08 8.43
CA GLN A 169 -16.93 1.52 9.08
C GLN A 169 -17.31 2.30 10.36
N LEU A 170 -16.34 2.61 11.21
CA LEU A 170 -16.59 3.40 12.42
C LEU A 170 -17.13 4.79 12.09
N ARG A 171 -16.67 5.40 10.98
CA ARG A 171 -17.18 6.70 10.51
C ARG A 171 -18.60 6.65 9.96
N GLU A 172 -19.11 5.47 9.62
CA GLU A 172 -20.52 5.23 9.28
C GLU A 172 -21.37 4.92 10.52
N SER A 173 -20.74 4.66 11.68
CA SER A 173 -21.47 4.34 12.91
C SER A 173 -22.22 5.54 13.48
N HIS A 174 -23.52 5.38 13.71
CA HIS A 174 -24.32 6.36 14.44
C HIS A 174 -23.78 6.61 15.86
N CYS A 175 -23.25 5.58 16.52
CA CYS A 175 -22.63 5.72 17.85
C CYS A 175 -21.45 6.68 17.79
N PHE A 176 -20.58 6.53 16.79
CA PHE A 176 -19.43 7.40 16.61
C PHE A 176 -19.83 8.83 16.26
N LEU A 177 -20.72 9.00 15.27
CA LEU A 177 -21.18 10.31 14.81
C LEU A 177 -21.88 11.10 15.93
N ASN A 178 -22.75 10.44 16.71
CA ASN A 178 -23.50 11.08 17.79
C ASN A 178 -22.69 11.28 19.07
N SER A 179 -21.51 10.66 19.19
CA SER A 179 -20.63 10.82 20.36
C SER A 179 -19.96 12.19 20.45
N ASN A 180 -20.02 13.01 19.38
CA ASN A 180 -19.35 14.30 19.29
C ASN A 180 -17.85 14.26 19.67
N GLY A 181 -17.15 13.19 19.25
CA GLY A 181 -15.71 13.01 19.45
C GLY A 181 -15.31 12.35 20.79
N THR A 182 -16.28 11.97 21.63
CA THR A 182 -16.03 11.24 22.88
C THR A 182 -15.76 9.75 22.65
N LEU A 183 -16.38 9.15 21.63
CA LEU A 183 -16.09 7.78 21.20
C LEU A 183 -14.89 7.75 20.25
N GLY A 184 -13.99 6.80 20.44
CA GLY A 184 -12.80 6.61 19.60
C GLY A 184 -12.25 5.19 19.69
N CYS A 185 -11.14 4.91 18.99
CA CYS A 185 -10.54 3.58 18.98
C CYS A 185 -10.23 3.05 20.40
N VAL A 186 -9.71 3.91 21.27
CA VAL A 186 -9.30 3.55 22.64
C VAL A 186 -10.46 3.49 23.64
N SER A 187 -11.66 3.92 23.25
CA SER A 187 -12.87 3.68 24.06
C SER A 187 -13.17 2.18 24.12
N CYS A 188 -12.90 1.46 23.02
CA CYS A 188 -13.19 0.04 22.89
C CYS A 188 -11.95 -0.86 23.05
N HIS A 189 -10.78 -0.39 22.62
CA HIS A 189 -9.56 -1.19 22.60
C HIS A 189 -8.49 -0.66 23.56
N ASP A 190 -7.70 -1.57 24.14
CA ASP A 190 -6.46 -1.25 24.84
C ASP A 190 -5.28 -1.69 23.96
N PRO A 191 -4.49 -0.76 23.39
CA PRO A 191 -3.36 -1.12 22.53
C PRO A 191 -2.22 -1.80 23.30
N HIS A 192 -2.23 -1.79 24.63
CA HIS A 192 -1.21 -2.44 25.45
C HIS A 192 -1.61 -3.84 25.92
N ARG A 193 -2.91 -4.19 25.84
CA ARG A 193 -3.44 -5.42 26.42
C ARG A 193 -4.56 -6.00 25.57
N VAL A 194 -4.44 -7.29 25.27
CA VAL A 194 -5.53 -8.06 24.64
C VAL A 194 -6.23 -8.88 25.72
N PRO A 195 -7.56 -8.76 25.89
CA PRO A 195 -8.28 -9.56 26.87
C PRO A 195 -8.20 -11.05 26.52
N SER A 196 -8.05 -11.90 27.55
CA SER A 196 -8.08 -13.35 27.40
C SER A 196 -9.46 -13.83 26.90
N PRO A 197 -9.53 -15.01 26.23
CA PRO A 197 -10.79 -15.48 25.64
C PRO A 197 -11.98 -15.53 26.61
N ASP A 198 -11.74 -15.91 27.87
CA ASP A 198 -12.73 -16.01 28.95
C ASP A 198 -13.26 -14.65 29.41
N LYS A 199 -12.44 -13.58 29.35
CA LYS A 199 -12.82 -12.23 29.78
C LYS A 199 -13.32 -11.34 28.65
N ARG A 200 -13.28 -11.83 27.41
CA ARG A 200 -13.48 -11.01 26.22
C ARG A 200 -14.90 -10.43 26.14
N SER A 201 -15.92 -11.26 26.41
CA SER A 201 -17.32 -10.83 26.35
C SER A 201 -17.58 -9.69 27.34
N ASP A 202 -17.28 -9.93 28.62
CA ASP A 202 -17.45 -8.94 29.69
C ASP A 202 -16.66 -7.66 29.43
N PHE A 203 -15.41 -7.77 28.99
CA PHE A 203 -14.54 -6.62 28.70
C PHE A 203 -15.17 -5.65 27.70
N TYR A 204 -15.73 -6.15 26.59
CA TYR A 204 -16.37 -5.30 25.58
C TYR A 204 -17.78 -4.89 26.00
N ARG A 205 -18.54 -5.79 26.66
CA ARG A 205 -19.88 -5.50 27.19
C ARG A 205 -19.87 -4.30 28.15
N THR A 206 -18.93 -4.24 29.09
CA THR A 206 -18.81 -3.12 30.03
C THR A 206 -18.61 -1.77 29.33
N ARG A 207 -17.91 -1.76 28.18
CA ARG A 207 -17.69 -0.54 27.40
C ARG A 207 -18.96 -0.08 26.69
N CYS A 208 -19.75 -1.00 26.16
CA CYS A 208 -21.06 -0.68 25.60
C CYS A 208 -21.98 -0.10 26.68
N ILE A 209 -22.03 -0.74 27.86
CA ILE A 209 -22.92 -0.34 28.96
C ILE A 209 -22.50 0.99 29.59
N ALA A 210 -21.24 1.41 29.49
CA ALA A 210 -20.80 2.73 29.95
C ALA A 210 -21.57 3.90 29.30
N CYS A 211 -22.22 3.69 28.14
CA CYS A 211 -23.11 4.66 27.50
C CYS A 211 -24.57 4.19 27.36
N HIS A 212 -24.85 2.92 27.64
CA HIS A 212 -26.15 2.27 27.45
C HIS A 212 -26.75 1.66 28.73
N ASP A 213 -26.28 2.07 29.91
CA ASP A 213 -26.76 1.59 31.21
C ASP A 213 -28.26 1.79 31.46
N SER A 214 -28.83 2.83 30.85
CA SER A 214 -30.21 3.28 31.00
C SER A 214 -31.18 2.69 29.98
N GLN A 215 -30.69 1.95 28.97
CA GLN A 215 -31.53 1.30 27.98
C GLN A 215 -31.26 -0.21 27.96
N PRO A 216 -32.18 -1.04 28.48
CA PRO A 216 -32.00 -2.49 28.45
C PRO A 216 -32.04 -3.00 27.00
N CYS A 217 -31.26 -4.05 26.74
CA CYS A 217 -31.30 -4.74 25.45
C CYS A 217 -32.71 -5.29 25.21
N THR A 218 -33.31 -4.93 24.07
CA THR A 218 -34.67 -5.34 23.67
C THR A 218 -34.71 -6.69 22.95
N ALA A 219 -33.57 -7.35 22.76
CA ALA A 219 -33.51 -8.70 22.18
C ALA A 219 -34.11 -9.73 23.14
N ASP A 220 -34.64 -10.83 22.59
CA ASP A 220 -35.20 -11.92 23.38
C ASP A 220 -34.16 -12.53 24.32
N GLN A 221 -34.59 -12.99 25.49
CA GLN A 221 -33.70 -13.57 26.48
C GLN A 221 -32.99 -14.84 25.95
N THR A 222 -33.66 -15.59 25.09
CA THR A 222 -33.12 -16.80 24.44
C THR A 222 -31.98 -16.43 23.48
N ASP A 223 -32.17 -15.39 22.67
CA ASP A 223 -31.16 -14.91 21.72
C ASP A 223 -29.94 -14.36 22.46
N ARG A 224 -30.17 -13.61 23.55
CA ARG A 224 -29.12 -13.09 24.42
C ARG A 224 -28.34 -14.20 25.12
N ALA A 225 -29.04 -15.23 25.60
CA ALA A 225 -28.42 -16.39 26.23
C ALA A 225 -27.58 -17.20 25.24
N HIS A 226 -28.00 -17.31 23.97
CA HIS A 226 -27.26 -18.03 22.93
C HIS A 226 -25.86 -17.46 22.70
N VAL A 227 -25.70 -16.13 22.81
CA VAL A 227 -24.41 -15.44 22.67
C VAL A 227 -23.76 -15.09 24.01
N GLY A 228 -24.30 -15.56 25.13
CA GLY A 228 -23.78 -15.27 26.47
C GLY A 228 -23.71 -13.77 26.78
N ASP A 229 -24.73 -13.00 26.37
CA ASP A 229 -24.79 -11.53 26.50
C ASP A 229 -23.63 -10.76 25.83
N ALA A 230 -22.91 -11.39 24.88
CA ALA A 230 -21.84 -10.74 24.13
C ALA A 230 -22.41 -9.75 23.10
N CYS A 231 -22.52 -8.46 23.48
CA CYS A 231 -23.04 -7.41 22.61
C CYS A 231 -22.35 -7.37 21.23
N THR A 232 -21.05 -7.68 21.16
CA THR A 232 -20.27 -7.66 19.91
C THR A 232 -20.72 -8.71 18.91
N ASP A 233 -21.34 -9.81 19.32
CA ASP A 233 -21.71 -10.89 18.42
C ASP A 233 -22.93 -10.53 17.56
N CYS A 234 -23.85 -9.72 18.10
CA CYS A 234 -24.97 -9.16 17.35
C CYS A 234 -24.65 -7.78 16.74
N HIS A 235 -24.04 -6.87 17.51
CA HIS A 235 -23.87 -5.48 17.07
C HIS A 235 -22.59 -5.24 16.28
N MET A 236 -21.63 -6.17 16.30
CA MET A 236 -20.37 -6.06 15.56
C MET A 236 -20.03 -7.40 14.87
N PRO A 237 -20.92 -7.96 14.04
CA PRO A 237 -20.76 -9.30 13.49
C PRO A 237 -19.48 -9.43 12.66
N ARG A 238 -18.90 -10.64 12.63
CA ARG A 238 -17.71 -10.90 11.82
C ARG A 238 -18.08 -11.01 10.34
N ARG A 239 -17.38 -10.23 9.50
CA ARG A 239 -17.48 -10.25 8.05
C ARG A 239 -16.22 -10.83 7.42
N ASN A 240 -16.39 -11.66 6.40
CA ASN A 240 -15.28 -12.20 5.63
C ASN A 240 -14.58 -11.10 4.82
N THR A 241 -13.27 -11.26 4.58
CA THR A 241 -12.50 -10.29 3.80
C THR A 241 -12.39 -10.68 2.33
N THR A 242 -12.31 -9.69 1.44
CA THR A 242 -12.21 -9.91 -0.02
C THR A 242 -10.85 -10.45 -0.48
N ALA A 243 -9.77 -10.12 0.24
CA ALA A 243 -8.38 -10.36 -0.21
C ALA A 243 -7.69 -11.58 0.45
N THR A 244 -8.26 -12.14 1.51
CA THR A 244 -7.59 -13.16 2.33
C THR A 244 -8.62 -14.19 2.79
N ALA A 245 -8.57 -15.39 2.20
CA ALA A 245 -9.53 -16.49 2.41
C ALA A 245 -9.65 -17.00 3.86
N HIS A 246 -8.84 -16.47 4.78
CA HIS A 246 -8.77 -16.87 6.20
C HIS A 246 -8.72 -15.67 7.15
N ALA A 247 -9.12 -14.48 6.69
CA ALA A 247 -9.28 -13.31 7.54
C ALA A 247 -10.73 -12.84 7.53
N ALA A 248 -11.26 -12.63 8.73
CA ALA A 248 -12.52 -11.98 8.99
C ALA A 248 -12.28 -10.76 9.88
N GLN A 249 -13.09 -9.72 9.71
CA GLN A 249 -13.10 -8.53 10.54
C GLN A 249 -14.46 -8.35 11.18
N THR A 250 -14.45 -7.94 12.44
CA THR A 250 -15.60 -7.42 13.15
C THR A 250 -16.14 -6.17 12.44
N ASP A 251 -17.47 -6.05 12.30
CA ASP A 251 -18.13 -4.88 11.73
C ASP A 251 -18.09 -3.69 12.71
N HIS A 252 -17.35 -2.65 12.36
CA HIS A 252 -17.16 -1.47 13.22
C HIS A 252 -18.23 -0.39 13.02
N ARG A 253 -19.29 -0.65 12.23
CA ARG A 253 -20.46 0.25 12.13
C ARG A 253 -21.32 0.22 13.39
N ILE A 254 -21.18 -0.84 14.22
CA ILE A 254 -21.91 -1.02 15.48
C ILE A 254 -23.42 -0.98 15.20
N LEU A 255 -23.91 -2.01 14.49
CA LEU A 255 -25.27 -2.08 13.97
C LEU A 255 -26.27 -2.13 15.11
N ARG A 256 -27.40 -1.41 14.99
CA ARG A 256 -28.49 -1.55 15.96
C ARG A 256 -29.23 -2.87 15.75
N ASN A 257 -29.43 -3.26 14.50
CA ASN A 257 -30.02 -4.54 14.12
C ASN A 257 -28.98 -5.41 13.39
N PRO A 258 -28.63 -6.61 13.90
CA PRO A 258 -27.67 -7.51 13.26
C PRO A 258 -28.04 -7.91 11.82
N ALA A 259 -29.33 -7.89 11.48
CA ALA A 259 -29.83 -8.24 10.16
C ALA A 259 -29.67 -7.10 9.14
N GLU A 260 -29.16 -5.92 9.53
CA GLU A 260 -28.80 -4.84 8.62
C GLU A 260 -27.61 -5.27 7.74
N THR A 261 -27.93 -5.78 6.54
CA THR A 261 -26.96 -6.13 5.50
C THR A 261 -26.48 -4.89 4.77
N ASP A 262 -27.35 -3.90 4.64
CA ASP A 262 -27.13 -2.71 3.85
C ASP A 262 -26.19 -1.78 4.64
N ALA A 263 -25.03 -1.46 4.07
CA ALA A 263 -24.52 -0.11 4.32
C ALA A 263 -25.64 0.82 3.91
N ALA A 264 -26.01 1.76 4.78
CA ALA A 264 -26.89 2.85 4.41
C ALA A 264 -26.51 3.27 2.99
N ASP A 265 -27.46 3.10 2.07
CA ASP A 265 -27.29 3.24 0.64
C ASP A 265 -26.47 4.50 0.37
N THR A 266 -25.18 4.30 0.13
CA THR A 266 -24.35 5.32 -0.48
C THR A 266 -24.33 4.97 -1.95
N ASP A 267 -25.49 5.07 -2.58
CA ASP A 267 -25.59 5.43 -3.98
C ASP A 267 -24.80 6.73 -4.18
N ARG A 268 -23.49 6.56 -4.32
CA ARG A 268 -22.49 7.56 -4.58
C ARG A 268 -21.57 6.86 -5.56
N GLY A 269 -22.04 6.88 -6.81
CA GLY A 269 -21.56 6.03 -7.89
C GLY A 269 -20.03 5.96 -8.06
N PRO A 270 -19.56 5.02 -8.90
CA PRO A 270 -18.22 4.42 -8.84
C PRO A 270 -17.01 5.31 -9.19
N THR A 271 -17.04 6.63 -9.03
CA THR A 271 -15.95 7.53 -9.47
C THR A 271 -15.68 8.79 -8.64
N THR A 272 -16.46 9.15 -7.62
CA THR A 272 -16.20 10.37 -6.82
C THR A 272 -15.50 10.06 -5.51
N LEU A 273 -14.16 10.07 -5.55
CA LEU A 273 -13.34 10.12 -4.35
C LEU A 273 -13.68 11.37 -3.52
N ARG A 274 -13.70 11.24 -2.19
CA ARG A 274 -13.92 12.35 -1.26
C ARG A 274 -12.77 12.47 -0.28
N PHE A 275 -12.48 13.68 0.15
CA PHE A 275 -11.54 13.87 1.25
C PHE A 275 -12.11 13.22 2.52
N PHE A 276 -11.30 12.38 3.14
CA PHE A 276 -11.65 11.75 4.41
C PHE A 276 -11.84 12.82 5.49
N ASP A 277 -12.89 12.70 6.30
CA ASP A 277 -13.18 13.57 7.45
C ASP A 277 -13.20 15.09 7.14
N ASN A 278 -13.70 15.48 5.96
CA ASN A 278 -13.73 16.88 5.49
C ASN A 278 -12.35 17.57 5.51
N MET A 279 -11.29 16.78 5.32
CA MET A 279 -9.92 17.26 5.43
C MET A 279 -9.54 18.25 4.33
N ASP A 280 -10.34 18.37 3.28
CA ASP A 280 -10.20 19.43 2.28
C ASP A 280 -10.23 20.84 2.90
N ARG A 281 -10.95 21.02 4.02
CA ARG A 281 -11.03 22.29 4.76
C ARG A 281 -9.69 22.72 5.37
N ASP A 282 -8.81 21.76 5.66
CA ASP A 282 -7.46 22.01 6.20
C ASP A 282 -6.43 22.32 5.09
N LEU A 283 -6.81 22.15 3.82
CA LEU A 283 -5.92 22.31 2.68
C LEU A 283 -6.18 23.64 1.96
N ASP A 284 -5.10 24.32 1.59
CA ASP A 284 -5.19 25.43 0.65
C ASP A 284 -5.73 24.96 -0.71
N PRO A 285 -6.34 25.84 -1.53
CA PRO A 285 -6.98 25.42 -2.76
C PRO A 285 -6.05 24.69 -3.75
N PRO A 286 -4.80 25.16 -4.02
CA PRO A 286 -3.87 24.42 -4.87
C PRO A 286 -3.53 23.01 -4.38
N GLU A 287 -3.30 22.82 -3.07
CA GLU A 287 -2.98 21.51 -2.50
C GLU A 287 -4.21 20.59 -2.52
N ARG A 288 -5.40 21.15 -2.32
CA ARG A 288 -6.66 20.41 -2.48
C ARG A 288 -6.81 19.88 -3.90
N ASP A 289 -6.61 20.72 -4.92
CA ASP A 289 -6.69 20.33 -6.33
C ASP A 289 -5.61 19.27 -6.66
N ARG A 290 -4.39 19.46 -6.17
CA ARG A 290 -3.28 18.50 -6.32
C ARG A 290 -3.62 17.14 -5.71
N ALA A 291 -4.07 17.11 -4.46
CA ALA A 291 -4.42 15.87 -3.79
C ALA A 291 -5.59 15.16 -4.48
N ALA A 292 -6.61 15.90 -4.92
CA ALA A 292 -7.74 15.34 -5.65
C ALA A 292 -7.32 14.73 -6.99
N ALA A 293 -6.50 15.46 -7.77
CA ALA A 293 -6.03 14.98 -9.06
C ALA A 293 -5.10 13.75 -8.93
N LEU A 294 -4.15 13.79 -8.00
CA LEU A 294 -3.26 12.64 -7.70
C LEU A 294 -4.04 11.44 -7.18
N GLY A 295 -4.97 11.66 -6.25
CA GLY A 295 -5.82 10.60 -5.70
C GLY A 295 -6.66 9.93 -6.77
N THR A 296 -7.26 10.72 -7.65
CA THR A 296 -8.07 10.23 -8.76
C THR A 296 -7.21 9.43 -9.74
N LEU A 297 -6.03 9.93 -10.11
CA LEU A 297 -5.10 9.21 -10.98
C LEU A 297 -4.67 7.86 -10.38
N MET A 298 -4.31 7.84 -9.08
CA MET A 298 -3.93 6.62 -8.37
C MET A 298 -5.07 5.61 -8.35
N TYR A 299 -6.28 6.05 -8.00
CA TYR A 299 -7.45 5.19 -7.94
C TYR A 299 -7.80 4.59 -9.31
N LEU A 300 -7.83 5.41 -10.37
CA LEU A 300 -8.10 4.94 -11.73
C LEU A 300 -7.03 3.94 -12.20
N SER A 301 -5.76 4.22 -11.93
CA SER A 301 -4.65 3.34 -12.28
C SER A 301 -4.74 1.99 -11.57
N GLN A 302 -5.05 1.99 -10.27
CA GLN A 302 -5.24 0.76 -9.48
C GLN A 302 -6.43 -0.08 -9.97
N LYS A 303 -7.52 0.57 -10.40
CA LYS A 303 -8.70 -0.11 -10.95
C LYS A 303 -8.54 -0.47 -12.44
N GLY A 304 -7.39 -0.17 -13.05
CA GLY A 304 -7.13 -0.43 -14.47
C GLY A 304 -8.06 0.36 -15.41
N ARG A 305 -8.58 1.50 -14.95
CA ARG A 305 -9.52 2.33 -15.71
C ARG A 305 -8.78 3.32 -16.59
N ARG A 306 -9.44 3.76 -17.67
CA ARG A 306 -8.92 4.79 -18.56
C ARG A 306 -8.68 6.09 -17.78
N ILE A 307 -7.52 6.69 -18.00
CA ILE A 307 -7.16 8.00 -17.45
C ILE A 307 -7.74 9.08 -18.38
N PRO A 308 -8.60 9.98 -17.89
CA PRO A 308 -9.14 11.09 -18.68
C PRO A 308 -8.05 12.11 -19.07
N ALA A 309 -8.16 12.70 -20.26
CA ALA A 309 -7.15 13.66 -20.75
C ALA A 309 -7.17 14.99 -19.98
N ASP A 310 -8.36 15.45 -19.58
CA ASP A 310 -8.59 16.61 -18.72
C ASP A 310 -7.98 16.46 -17.32
N LEU A 311 -7.96 15.24 -16.77
CA LEU A 311 -7.23 14.95 -15.53
C LEU A 311 -5.73 15.19 -15.70
N VAL A 312 -5.14 14.77 -16.82
CA VAL A 312 -3.71 15.00 -17.10
C VAL A 312 -3.42 16.48 -17.31
N GLN A 313 -4.32 17.22 -17.97
CA GLN A 313 -4.18 18.68 -18.09
C GLN A 313 -4.28 19.38 -16.73
N THR A 314 -5.17 18.91 -15.85
CA THR A 314 -5.28 19.42 -14.48
C THR A 314 -3.97 19.20 -13.72
N LEU A 315 -3.42 17.98 -13.76
CA LEU A 315 -2.12 17.66 -13.16
C LEU A 315 -1.00 18.56 -13.70
N TYR A 316 -0.91 18.72 -15.02
CA TYR A 316 0.11 19.56 -15.65
C TYR A 316 -0.04 21.05 -15.26
N SER A 317 -1.27 21.56 -15.15
CA SER A 317 -1.54 22.94 -14.71
C SER A 317 -1.10 23.23 -13.27
N LEU A 318 -0.97 22.20 -12.44
CA LEU A 318 -0.55 22.30 -11.04
C LEU A 318 0.98 22.26 -10.89
N VAL A 319 1.70 21.74 -11.89
CA VAL A 319 3.17 21.63 -11.87
C VAL A 319 3.88 22.98 -11.57
N PRO A 320 3.46 24.13 -12.13
CA PRO A 320 4.06 25.42 -11.77
C PRO A 320 3.85 25.83 -10.31
N LYS A 321 2.76 25.38 -9.67
CA LYS A 321 2.45 25.67 -8.26
C LYS A 321 3.26 24.80 -7.31
N PHE A 322 3.66 23.61 -7.76
CA PHE A 322 4.45 22.65 -6.98
C PHE A 322 5.71 22.22 -7.75
N PRO A 323 6.65 23.15 -8.05
CA PRO A 323 7.67 22.93 -9.06
C PRO A 323 8.72 21.89 -8.69
N ARG A 324 8.84 21.56 -7.40
CA ARG A 324 9.78 20.58 -6.83
C ARG A 324 9.09 19.30 -6.33
N ASP A 325 7.80 19.14 -6.59
CA ASP A 325 7.05 17.99 -6.12
C ASP A 325 7.27 16.78 -7.03
N LYS A 326 8.17 15.89 -6.60
CA LYS A 326 8.53 14.68 -7.34
C LYS A 326 7.33 13.75 -7.55
N LEU A 327 6.36 13.71 -6.63
CA LEU A 327 5.17 12.86 -6.77
C LEU A 327 4.28 13.40 -7.89
N LEU A 328 4.00 14.70 -7.88
CA LEU A 328 3.21 15.36 -8.92
C LEU A 328 3.88 15.26 -10.29
N LEU A 329 5.17 15.58 -10.38
CA LEU A 329 5.91 15.54 -11.64
C LEU A 329 5.95 14.12 -12.23
N ASN A 330 6.28 13.10 -11.43
CA ASN A 330 6.31 11.71 -11.92
C ASN A 330 4.91 11.23 -12.36
N ALA A 331 3.88 11.52 -11.56
CA ALA A 331 2.50 11.15 -11.87
C ALA A 331 2.01 11.82 -13.17
N THR A 332 2.31 13.11 -13.33
CA THR A 332 1.97 13.88 -14.53
C THR A 332 2.73 13.34 -15.75
N GLY A 333 4.04 13.07 -15.60
CA GLY A 333 4.87 12.54 -16.67
C GLY A 333 4.42 11.17 -17.17
N ASP A 334 4.12 10.24 -16.25
CA ASP A 334 3.63 8.90 -16.63
C ASP A 334 2.26 8.97 -17.30
N ALA A 335 1.35 9.81 -16.77
CA ALA A 335 0.02 9.98 -17.36
C ALA A 335 0.10 10.64 -18.74
N ALA A 336 0.94 11.68 -18.92
CA ALA A 336 1.17 12.33 -20.20
C ALA A 336 1.75 11.37 -21.25
N ARG A 337 2.76 10.56 -20.86
CA ARG A 337 3.36 9.54 -21.73
C ARG A 337 2.33 8.51 -22.19
N LYS A 338 1.47 8.03 -21.29
CA LYS A 338 0.40 7.07 -21.63
C LYS A 338 -0.64 7.65 -22.59
N LEU A 339 -0.81 8.98 -22.61
CA LEU A 339 -1.67 9.68 -23.56
C LEU A 339 -0.93 10.13 -24.84
N GLY A 340 0.36 9.80 -24.99
CA GLY A 340 1.18 10.20 -26.14
C GLY A 340 1.60 11.67 -26.15
N ASN A 341 1.49 12.37 -25.02
CA ASN A 341 2.02 13.73 -24.88
C ASN A 341 3.50 13.67 -24.44
N ASP A 342 4.35 13.27 -25.37
CA ASP A 342 5.76 13.01 -25.13
C ASP A 342 6.52 14.22 -24.59
N ARG A 343 6.19 15.42 -25.10
CA ARG A 343 6.84 16.67 -24.67
C ARG A 343 6.56 16.99 -23.20
N ALA A 344 5.30 16.89 -22.77
CA ALA A 344 4.95 17.13 -21.37
C ALA A 344 5.53 16.05 -20.44
N ALA A 345 5.58 14.80 -20.92
CA ALA A 345 6.21 13.71 -20.19
C ALA A 345 7.71 13.95 -19.98
N GLU A 346 8.43 14.29 -21.06
CA GLU A 346 9.87 14.58 -21.01
C GLU A 346 10.18 15.74 -20.08
N ASP A 347 9.46 16.86 -20.18
CA ASP A 347 9.62 18.02 -19.28
C ASP A 347 9.44 17.62 -17.80
N CYS A 348 8.40 16.87 -17.48
CA CYS A 348 8.15 16.40 -16.11
C CYS A 348 9.28 15.50 -15.60
N PHE A 349 9.69 14.50 -16.37
CA PHE A 349 10.74 13.56 -15.94
C PHE A 349 12.10 14.23 -15.85
N GLN A 350 12.47 15.10 -16.79
CA GLN A 350 13.71 15.86 -16.73
C GLN A 350 13.79 16.71 -15.45
N ARG A 351 12.68 17.36 -15.07
CA ARG A 351 12.63 18.14 -13.83
C ARG A 351 12.77 17.26 -12.58
N VAL A 352 12.20 16.05 -12.58
CA VAL A 352 12.43 15.10 -11.48
C VAL A 352 13.91 14.72 -11.42
N LEU A 353 14.54 14.40 -12.55
CA LEU A 353 15.95 14.00 -12.60
C LEU A 353 16.92 15.14 -12.25
N GLN A 354 16.52 16.40 -12.43
CA GLN A 354 17.27 17.56 -11.91
C GLN A 354 17.21 17.66 -10.38
N ILE A 355 16.13 17.21 -9.76
CA ILE A 355 15.95 17.21 -8.29
C ILE A 355 16.59 15.95 -7.68
N ASP A 356 16.45 14.82 -8.36
CA ASP A 356 16.82 13.49 -7.90
C ASP A 356 17.30 12.66 -9.10
N PRO A 357 18.61 12.69 -9.43
CA PRO A 357 19.16 12.02 -10.60
C PRO A 357 19.00 10.50 -10.61
N GLU A 358 18.75 9.89 -9.44
CA GLU A 358 18.54 8.46 -9.26
C GLU A 358 17.06 8.09 -9.14
N ASN A 359 16.14 9.01 -9.47
CA ASN A 359 14.71 8.75 -9.32
C ASN A 359 14.25 7.66 -10.29
N GLU A 360 14.00 6.46 -9.75
CA GLU A 360 13.66 5.27 -10.56
C GLU A 360 12.43 5.47 -11.45
N ASN A 361 11.40 6.16 -10.95
CA ASN A 361 10.18 6.42 -11.74
C ASN A 361 10.46 7.31 -12.95
N ALA A 362 11.25 8.37 -12.78
CA ALA A 362 11.60 9.27 -13.87
C ALA A 362 12.57 8.64 -14.87
N LEU A 363 13.58 7.90 -14.39
CA LEU A 363 14.50 7.13 -15.25
C LEU A 363 13.74 6.10 -16.09
N TYR A 364 12.79 5.37 -15.46
CA TYR A 364 11.94 4.42 -16.16
C TYR A 364 11.03 5.11 -17.18
N GLY A 365 10.42 6.23 -16.81
CA GLY A 365 9.61 7.07 -17.70
C GLY A 365 10.37 7.53 -18.94
N MET A 366 11.60 8.03 -18.75
CA MET A 366 12.50 8.45 -19.84
C MET A 366 12.92 7.27 -20.72
N ALA A 367 13.28 6.12 -20.13
CA ALA A 367 13.62 4.91 -20.89
C ALA A 367 12.45 4.46 -21.79
N HIS A 368 11.21 4.49 -21.28
CA HIS A 368 10.02 4.18 -22.10
C HIS A 368 9.81 5.20 -23.21
N LEU A 369 9.98 6.48 -22.93
CA LEU A 369 9.83 7.55 -23.92
C LEU A 369 10.86 7.39 -25.05
N HIS A 370 12.12 7.19 -24.71
CA HIS A 370 13.19 6.95 -25.69
C HIS A 370 12.95 5.66 -26.49
N TYR A 371 12.40 4.64 -25.86
CA TYR A 371 12.04 3.39 -26.54
C TYR A 371 10.95 3.63 -27.60
N GLN A 372 9.91 4.39 -27.27
CA GLN A 372 8.85 4.79 -28.21
C GLN A 372 9.42 5.60 -29.39
N GLN A 373 10.39 6.48 -29.13
CA GLN A 373 11.08 7.31 -30.10
C GLN A 373 12.17 6.58 -30.90
N GLN A 374 12.34 5.27 -30.71
CA GLN A 374 13.41 4.47 -31.33
C GLN A 374 14.85 4.89 -30.96
N ARG A 375 15.02 5.68 -29.90
CA ARG A 375 16.32 6.15 -29.39
C ARG A 375 16.99 5.11 -28.48
N MET A 376 17.35 3.97 -29.06
CA MET A 376 17.82 2.79 -28.31
C MET A 376 19.09 3.03 -27.49
N SER A 377 19.99 3.91 -27.93
CA SER A 377 21.19 4.26 -27.15
C SER A 377 20.84 4.95 -25.83
N ASP A 378 19.84 5.84 -25.83
CA ASP A 378 19.39 6.53 -24.63
C ASP A 378 18.61 5.58 -23.71
N VAL A 379 17.84 4.64 -24.26
CA VAL A 379 17.23 3.55 -23.48
C VAL A 379 18.30 2.79 -22.70
N ILE A 380 19.43 2.44 -23.34
CA ILE A 380 20.53 1.74 -22.67
C ILE A 380 21.12 2.61 -21.56
N ALA A 381 21.36 3.90 -21.80
CA ALA A 381 21.91 4.80 -20.79
C ALA A 381 21.00 4.95 -19.57
N GLU A 382 19.68 5.11 -19.75
CA GLU A 382 18.75 5.23 -18.62
C GLU A 382 18.54 3.89 -17.90
N THR A 383 18.48 2.78 -18.63
CA THR A 383 18.39 1.45 -18.01
C THR A 383 19.67 1.05 -17.28
N GLU A 384 20.84 1.52 -17.69
CA GLU A 384 22.10 1.33 -16.96
C GLU A 384 22.04 1.94 -15.56
N LYS A 385 21.57 3.19 -15.44
CA LYS A 385 21.36 3.85 -14.15
C LYS A 385 20.38 3.07 -13.27
N LEU A 386 19.27 2.59 -13.84
CA LEU A 386 18.30 1.76 -13.12
C LEU A 386 18.89 0.43 -12.65
N THR A 387 19.68 -0.25 -13.47
CA THR A 387 20.34 -1.51 -13.08
C THR A 387 21.46 -1.33 -12.05
N ALA A 388 22.00 -0.12 -11.91
CA ALA A 388 22.92 0.19 -10.82
C ALA A 388 22.20 0.26 -9.46
N ILE A 389 20.92 0.66 -9.46
CA ILE A 389 20.06 0.68 -8.26
C ILE A 389 19.53 -0.73 -7.97
N ASP A 390 18.99 -1.39 -8.99
CA ASP A 390 18.46 -2.74 -8.91
C ASP A 390 19.05 -3.67 -9.99
N PRO A 391 20.15 -4.36 -9.69
CA PRO A 391 20.79 -5.28 -10.64
C PRO A 391 19.92 -6.49 -11.00
N GLY A 392 18.83 -6.75 -10.28
CA GLY A 392 17.96 -7.91 -10.53
C GLY A 392 16.60 -7.54 -11.11
N ASP A 393 16.37 -6.28 -11.49
CA ASP A 393 15.07 -5.87 -12.05
C ASP A 393 14.88 -6.48 -13.44
N VAL A 394 14.09 -7.54 -13.49
CA VAL A 394 13.81 -8.31 -14.70
C VAL A 394 13.19 -7.43 -15.79
N SER A 395 12.32 -6.48 -15.42
CA SER A 395 11.66 -5.60 -16.39
C SER A 395 12.67 -4.66 -17.05
N ILE A 396 13.57 -4.06 -16.27
CA ILE A 396 14.61 -3.16 -16.79
C ILE A 396 15.63 -3.91 -17.64
N LEU A 397 16.11 -5.06 -17.17
CA LEU A 397 17.05 -5.90 -17.90
C LEU A 397 16.48 -6.38 -19.25
N THR A 398 15.18 -6.66 -19.30
CA THR A 398 14.50 -7.06 -20.54
C THR A 398 14.41 -5.89 -21.53
N ILE A 399 14.04 -4.69 -21.06
CA ILE A 399 14.01 -3.47 -21.90
C ILE A 399 15.41 -3.17 -22.47
N ARG A 400 16.45 -3.27 -21.62
CA ARG A 400 17.83 -3.07 -22.04
C ARG A 400 18.27 -4.11 -23.06
N ALA A 401 17.96 -5.39 -22.84
CA ALA A 401 18.26 -6.46 -23.79
C ALA A 401 17.63 -6.20 -25.16
N ASP A 402 16.38 -5.73 -25.19
CA ASP A 402 15.71 -5.40 -26.44
C ASP A 402 16.35 -4.23 -27.18
N ALA A 403 16.68 -3.15 -26.46
CA ALA A 403 17.39 -2.02 -27.04
C ALA A 403 18.77 -2.43 -27.59
N LEU A 404 19.49 -3.29 -26.88
CA LEU A 404 20.79 -3.84 -27.31
C LEU A 404 20.65 -4.69 -28.58
N ASN A 405 19.64 -5.57 -28.65
CA ASN A 405 19.34 -6.38 -29.83
C ASN A 405 19.03 -5.51 -31.05
N ARG A 406 18.25 -4.43 -30.89
CA ARG A 406 17.95 -3.47 -31.97
C ARG A 406 19.18 -2.74 -32.49
N LEU A 407 20.19 -2.55 -31.65
CA LEU A 407 21.49 -1.99 -32.04
C LEU A 407 22.51 -3.04 -32.50
N GLY A 408 22.12 -4.31 -32.61
CA GLY A 408 23.02 -5.41 -33.00
C GLY A 408 24.03 -5.82 -31.93
N LYS A 409 23.92 -5.32 -30.70
CA LYS A 409 24.79 -5.65 -29.55
C LYS A 409 24.33 -6.94 -28.86
N THR A 410 24.21 -8.01 -29.63
CA THR A 410 23.47 -9.21 -29.18
C THR A 410 24.11 -9.94 -28.00
N ASP A 411 25.44 -9.99 -27.90
CA ASP A 411 26.11 -10.65 -26.77
C ASP A 411 25.79 -9.94 -25.44
N GLN A 412 25.71 -8.60 -25.47
CA GLN A 412 25.31 -7.81 -24.30
C GLN A 412 23.82 -8.03 -23.97
N ALA A 413 22.96 -8.17 -24.98
CA ALA A 413 21.56 -8.49 -24.79
C ALA A 413 21.38 -9.86 -24.11
N ILE A 414 22.10 -10.87 -24.58
CA ILE A 414 22.09 -12.22 -23.98
C ILE A 414 22.60 -12.17 -22.52
N ALA A 415 23.63 -11.38 -22.23
CA ALA A 415 24.09 -11.18 -20.85
C ALA A 415 22.98 -10.60 -19.95
N CYS A 416 22.25 -9.58 -20.43
CA CYS A 416 21.11 -9.01 -19.70
C CYS A 416 19.99 -10.04 -19.47
N LEU A 417 19.63 -10.82 -20.49
CA LEU A 417 18.59 -11.87 -20.38
C LEU A 417 18.99 -12.97 -19.38
N ARG A 418 20.26 -13.38 -19.39
CA ARG A 418 20.80 -14.33 -18.41
C ARG A 418 20.74 -13.78 -17.00
N GLN A 419 21.15 -12.53 -16.79
CA GLN A 419 21.07 -11.86 -15.50
C GLN A 419 19.62 -11.79 -14.98
N ALA A 420 18.66 -11.46 -15.85
CA ALA A 420 17.24 -11.45 -15.50
C ALA A 420 16.72 -12.87 -15.16
N LEU A 421 17.20 -13.91 -15.84
CA LEU A 421 16.88 -15.31 -15.50
C LEU A 421 17.56 -15.79 -14.22
N THR A 422 18.69 -15.20 -13.81
CA THR A 422 19.28 -15.45 -12.49
C THR A 422 18.37 -14.89 -11.39
N ALA A 423 17.83 -13.68 -11.58
CA ALA A 423 16.89 -13.08 -10.64
C ALA A 423 15.55 -13.82 -10.59
N ASN A 424 15.02 -14.26 -11.74
CA ASN A 424 13.77 -15.00 -11.81
C ASN A 424 13.84 -16.18 -12.80
N PRO A 425 14.30 -17.36 -12.33
CA PRO A 425 14.53 -18.53 -13.18
C PRO A 425 13.25 -19.16 -13.77
N GLY A 426 12.08 -18.82 -13.23
CA GLY A 426 10.80 -19.42 -13.61
C GLY A 426 10.09 -18.71 -14.76
N LEU A 427 10.63 -17.60 -15.28
CA LEU A 427 9.97 -16.82 -16.34
C LEU A 427 10.16 -17.46 -17.70
N VAL A 428 9.13 -18.22 -18.12
CA VAL A 428 9.10 -18.90 -19.42
C VAL A 428 9.23 -17.91 -20.58
N GLU A 429 8.58 -16.75 -20.52
CA GLU A 429 8.68 -15.73 -21.59
C GLU A 429 10.12 -15.23 -21.77
N LEU A 430 10.84 -15.02 -20.67
CA LEU A 430 12.22 -14.58 -20.73
C LEU A 430 13.16 -15.66 -21.27
N ARG A 431 12.89 -16.93 -20.96
CA ARG A 431 13.60 -18.08 -21.56
C ARG A 431 13.34 -18.18 -23.06
N ARG A 432 12.10 -17.94 -23.51
CA ARG A 432 11.78 -17.89 -24.94
C ARG A 432 12.55 -16.75 -25.61
N TYR A 433 12.57 -15.58 -24.99
CA TYR A 433 13.32 -14.46 -25.56
C TYR A 433 14.83 -14.76 -25.68
N LEU A 434 15.43 -15.38 -24.66
CA LEU A 434 16.82 -15.83 -24.74
C LEU A 434 17.03 -16.88 -25.83
N ALA A 435 16.16 -17.88 -25.93
CA ALA A 435 16.23 -18.91 -26.96
C ALA A 435 16.18 -18.31 -28.37
N ASP A 436 15.21 -17.42 -28.62
CA ASP A 436 15.01 -16.75 -29.91
C ASP A 436 16.22 -15.89 -30.29
N THR A 437 16.77 -15.15 -29.31
CA THR A 437 17.98 -14.35 -29.49
C THR A 437 19.18 -15.24 -29.84
N CYS A 438 19.38 -16.35 -29.12
CA CYS A 438 20.45 -17.32 -29.39
C CYS A 438 20.31 -17.99 -30.76
N ARG A 439 19.10 -18.37 -31.20
CA ARG A 439 18.88 -18.97 -32.53
C ARG A 439 19.28 -18.01 -33.65
N ARG A 440 18.87 -16.74 -33.53
CA ARG A 440 19.20 -15.70 -34.52
C ARG A 440 20.70 -15.42 -34.63
N THR A 441 21.49 -15.71 -33.59
CA THR A 441 22.94 -15.50 -33.57
C THR A 441 23.76 -16.78 -33.70
N GLY A 442 23.16 -17.89 -34.14
CA GLY A 442 23.87 -19.15 -34.37
C GLY A 442 24.28 -19.90 -33.10
N ARG A 443 23.75 -19.53 -31.92
CA ARG A 443 24.03 -20.17 -30.63
C ARG A 443 23.03 -21.30 -30.37
N SER A 444 22.98 -22.26 -31.29
CA SER A 444 21.94 -23.30 -31.37
C SER A 444 21.87 -24.21 -30.14
N GLU A 445 23.02 -24.55 -29.54
CA GLU A 445 23.05 -25.39 -28.33
C GLU A 445 22.38 -24.70 -27.14
N GLU A 446 22.67 -23.41 -26.92
CA GLU A 446 22.06 -22.66 -25.83
C GLU A 446 20.57 -22.44 -26.05
N ALA A 447 20.15 -22.20 -27.30
CA ALA A 447 18.74 -22.14 -27.65
C ALA A 447 18.02 -23.46 -27.30
N ALA A 448 18.59 -24.60 -27.69
CA ALA A 448 18.03 -25.92 -27.38
C ALA A 448 17.97 -26.19 -25.86
N GLN A 449 18.98 -25.74 -25.10
CA GLN A 449 18.95 -25.81 -23.64
C GLN A 449 17.79 -25.00 -23.03
N GLN A 450 17.56 -23.78 -23.51
CA GLN A 450 16.44 -22.97 -23.02
C GLN A 450 15.09 -23.60 -23.38
N GLU A 451 14.94 -24.16 -24.59
CA GLU A 451 13.72 -24.85 -25.02
C GLU A 451 13.42 -26.09 -24.18
N GLU A 452 14.44 -26.86 -23.81
CA GLU A 452 14.29 -27.99 -22.90
C GLU A 452 13.84 -27.53 -21.51
N LEU A 453 14.42 -26.45 -20.97
CA LEU A 453 13.99 -25.88 -19.69
C LEU A 453 12.55 -25.35 -19.77
N ILE A 454 12.15 -24.75 -20.88
CA ILE A 454 10.76 -24.34 -21.12
C ILE A 454 9.83 -25.55 -21.06
N ARG A 455 10.15 -26.64 -21.78
CA ARG A 455 9.34 -27.88 -21.76
C ARG A 455 9.19 -28.44 -20.35
N ARG A 456 10.26 -28.47 -19.55
CA ARG A 456 10.20 -28.94 -18.15
C ARG A 456 9.32 -28.06 -17.26
N LEU A 457 9.42 -26.74 -17.42
CA LEU A 457 8.64 -25.79 -16.64
C LEU A 457 7.15 -25.83 -17.00
N THR A 458 6.81 -26.09 -18.27
CA THR A 458 5.41 -26.19 -18.71
C THR A 458 4.81 -27.58 -18.46
N SER A 459 5.57 -28.67 -18.60
CA SER A 459 5.07 -30.03 -18.30
C SER A 459 4.77 -30.22 -16.81
N ALA A 460 5.64 -29.73 -15.92
CA ALA A 460 5.41 -29.76 -14.47
C ALA A 460 4.17 -28.97 -14.02
N ALA A 461 3.76 -27.96 -14.80
CA ALA A 461 2.51 -27.23 -14.55
C ALA A 461 1.27 -28.03 -14.97
N SER A 462 1.36 -28.76 -16.09
CA SER A 462 0.30 -29.62 -16.64
C SER A 462 -0.02 -30.82 -15.74
N ASP A 463 1.00 -31.49 -15.22
CA ASP A 463 0.82 -32.68 -14.37
C ASP A 463 0.21 -32.34 -13.00
N LYS A 464 0.57 -31.17 -12.43
CA LYS A 464 -0.07 -30.65 -11.21
C LYS A 464 -1.54 -30.27 -11.41
N ALA A 465 -1.93 -29.80 -12.59
CA ALA A 465 -3.33 -29.49 -12.90
C ALA A 465 -4.20 -30.76 -12.99
N ARG A 466 -3.64 -31.87 -13.51
CA ARG A 466 -4.31 -33.18 -13.59
C ARG A 466 -4.40 -33.93 -12.26
N SER A 467 -3.50 -33.67 -11.31
CA SER A 467 -3.44 -34.38 -10.02
C SER A 467 -4.30 -33.80 -8.88
N ARG A 468 -5.10 -32.74 -9.12
CA ARG A 468 -6.04 -32.24 -8.09
C ARG A 468 -7.29 -33.13 -8.08
N PRO A 469 -7.62 -33.83 -6.98
CA PRO A 469 -8.93 -34.45 -6.87
C PRO A 469 -9.98 -33.35 -6.91
N GLU A 470 -11.02 -33.55 -7.72
CA GLU A 470 -12.28 -32.81 -7.60
C GLU A 470 -12.76 -32.96 -6.15
N THR A 471 -12.54 -31.94 -5.33
CA THR A 471 -13.16 -31.90 -4.00
C THR A 471 -14.64 -31.64 -4.22
N ALA A 472 -15.37 -32.74 -4.30
CA ALA A 472 -16.75 -32.98 -3.93
C ALA A 472 -17.65 -31.73 -3.80
N THR A 473 -18.52 -31.57 -4.79
CA THR A 473 -19.92 -31.24 -4.54
C THR A 473 -20.50 -32.16 -3.46
N SER A 474 -20.88 -31.60 -2.31
CA SER A 474 -21.71 -32.20 -1.24
C SER A 474 -21.61 -31.28 -0.01
N ARG A 475 -22.63 -30.70 0.59
CA ARG A 475 -24.09 -30.71 0.49
C ARG A 475 -24.58 -29.43 1.15
#